data_AF-A0A846CL63-F1
#
_entry.id   AF-A0A846CL63-F1
#
_cell.length_a   1.000
_cell.length_b   1.000
_cell.length_c   1.000
_cell.angle_alpha   90.00
_cell.angle_beta   90.00
_cell.angle_gamma   90.00
#
_symmetry.space_group_name_H-M   'P 1'
#
loop_
_entity.id
_entity.type
_entity.pdbx_description
1 polymer ?
#
loop_
_entity_poly.entity_id
_entity_poly.type
_entity_poly.pdbx_seq_one_letter_code
_entity_poly.pdbx_strand_id
1 'polypeptide(L)'
;ILELLKQWVESNDDRYVRLEAVRQIATGWKNQPGILELLKQWVESNDDRYVRLEAVRQIATGWKNQPGILELLKQRVVSDENWDVQVEAVRQIATGWKDEPGIIDLLKQKVMSDENWDVRVEAVRQIVSGWKHEPGTLELLKQSLESDHSKKVRSEAVRQIVSGWKDEPGIFELLYHTALNDPFQREYKYQTNPRQIALEEIIENYPDHPQTIPLLQDRAANDPDEQLQEWAKKKLQRSHGLWHGYTDEAD
;
A
#
# COMPACT_ATOMS: atom_id res chain seq x y z
N ILE A 1 31.71 -3.88 -22.91
CA ILE A 1 30.97 -3.75 -21.63
C ILE A 1 29.47 -3.71 -21.88
N LEU A 2 28.93 -2.78 -22.67
CA LEU A 2 27.49 -2.73 -22.99
C LEU A 2 26.90 -4.08 -23.45
N GLU A 3 27.52 -4.74 -24.43
CA GLU A 3 27.03 -6.04 -24.92
C GLU A 3 27.08 -7.15 -23.85
N LEU A 4 28.08 -7.11 -22.95
CA LEU A 4 28.14 -8.04 -21.82
C LEU A 4 27.00 -7.79 -20.83
N LEU A 5 26.68 -6.52 -20.56
CA LEU A 5 25.54 -6.17 -19.71
C LEU A 5 24.23 -6.63 -20.34
N LYS A 6 24.03 -6.45 -21.66
CA LYS A 6 22.84 -6.96 -22.36
C LYS A 6 22.73 -8.48 -22.22
N GLN A 7 23.83 -9.21 -22.42
CA GLN A 7 23.87 -10.66 -22.18
C GLN A 7 23.49 -11.01 -20.74
N TRP A 8 23.99 -10.25 -19.76
CA TRP A 8 23.62 -10.47 -18.37
C TRP A 8 22.13 -10.24 -18.10
N VAL A 9 21.51 -9.23 -18.71
CA VAL A 9 20.05 -9.03 -18.60
C VAL A 9 19.28 -10.25 -19.09
N GLU A 10 19.68 -10.84 -20.22
CA GLU A 10 18.91 -11.93 -20.85
C GLU A 10 19.17 -13.31 -20.24
N SER A 11 20.38 -13.59 -19.75
CA SER A 11 20.78 -14.98 -19.46
C SER A 11 21.49 -15.20 -18.13
N ASN A 12 21.72 -14.16 -17.32
CA ASN A 12 22.32 -14.38 -16.01
C ASN A 12 21.28 -15.01 -15.07
N ASP A 13 21.64 -16.04 -14.29
CA ASP A 13 20.70 -16.69 -13.37
C ASP A 13 20.38 -15.83 -12.13
N ASP A 14 21.29 -14.94 -11.73
CA ASP A 14 21.09 -14.07 -10.58
C ASP A 14 20.27 -12.83 -10.97
N ARG A 15 19.07 -12.74 -10.40
CA ARG A 15 18.18 -11.58 -10.58
C ARG A 15 18.89 -10.27 -10.27
N TYR A 16 19.69 -10.20 -9.21
CA TYR A 16 20.34 -8.95 -8.82
C TYR A 16 21.34 -8.48 -9.87
N VAL A 17 22.04 -9.41 -10.52
CA VAL A 17 22.93 -9.09 -11.65
C VAL A 17 22.12 -8.59 -12.85
N ARG A 18 20.97 -9.20 -13.15
CA ARG A 18 20.07 -8.72 -14.21
C ARG A 18 19.57 -7.29 -13.95
N LEU A 19 19.04 -7.01 -12.75
CA LEU A 19 18.59 -5.66 -12.38
C LEU A 19 19.74 -4.65 -12.48
N GLU A 20 20.91 -4.99 -11.95
CA GLU A 20 22.06 -4.08 -11.98
C GLU A 20 22.53 -3.83 -13.41
N ALA A 21 22.52 -4.85 -14.27
CA ALA A 21 22.82 -4.68 -15.68
C ALA A 21 21.84 -3.71 -16.36
N VAL A 22 20.52 -3.82 -16.10
CA VAL A 22 19.52 -2.84 -16.60
C VAL A 22 19.86 -1.41 -16.12
N ARG A 23 20.19 -1.22 -14.84
CA ARG A 23 20.57 0.10 -14.30
C ARG A 23 21.81 0.67 -14.95
N GLN A 24 22.85 -0.14 -15.08
CA GLN A 24 24.12 0.29 -15.66
C GLN A 24 23.93 0.64 -17.14
N ILE A 25 23.13 -0.13 -17.88
CA ILE A 25 22.77 0.20 -19.26
C ILE A 25 22.03 1.52 -19.33
N ALA A 26 20.97 1.69 -18.52
CA ALA A 26 20.15 2.88 -18.52
C ALA A 26 20.92 4.16 -18.15
N THR A 27 21.82 4.08 -17.18
CA THR A 27 22.57 5.25 -16.67
C THR A 27 23.84 5.52 -17.48
N GLY A 28 24.66 4.49 -17.70
CA GLY A 28 25.96 4.61 -18.37
C GLY A 28 25.86 4.86 -19.88
N TRP A 29 24.77 4.43 -20.51
CA TRP A 29 24.55 4.57 -21.96
C TRP A 29 23.31 5.39 -22.30
N LYS A 30 22.80 6.20 -21.37
CA LYS A 30 21.58 6.99 -21.50
C LYS A 30 21.42 7.74 -22.84
N ASN A 31 22.51 8.30 -23.35
CA ASN A 31 22.54 9.14 -24.55
C ASN A 31 22.86 8.35 -25.84
N GLN A 32 23.08 7.03 -25.75
CA GLN A 32 23.31 6.23 -26.94
C GLN A 32 22.00 5.95 -27.68
N PRO A 33 21.99 6.07 -29.02
CA PRO A 33 20.85 5.68 -29.84
C PRO A 33 20.40 4.24 -29.54
N GLY A 34 19.09 4.03 -29.42
CA GLY A 34 18.49 2.71 -29.23
C GLY A 34 18.38 2.22 -27.79
N ILE A 35 19.03 2.85 -26.80
CA ILE A 35 18.92 2.41 -25.39
C ILE A 35 17.50 2.58 -24.86
N LEU A 36 16.83 3.69 -25.16
CA LEU A 36 15.44 3.87 -24.78
C LEU A 36 14.53 2.79 -25.40
N GLU A 37 14.72 2.49 -26.69
CA GLU A 37 13.92 1.48 -27.39
C GLU A 37 14.18 0.07 -26.83
N LEU A 38 15.42 -0.24 -26.45
CA LEU A 38 15.75 -1.48 -25.75
C LEU A 38 15.04 -1.59 -24.40
N LEU A 39 15.04 -0.50 -23.60
CA LEU A 39 14.33 -0.49 -22.33
C LEU A 39 12.82 -0.66 -22.54
N LYS A 40 12.23 -0.02 -23.56
CA LYS A 40 10.80 -0.19 -23.89
C LYS A 40 10.48 -1.65 -24.24
N GLN A 41 11.31 -2.28 -25.08
CA GLN A 41 11.18 -3.70 -25.40
C GLN A 41 11.21 -4.57 -24.13
N TRP A 42 12.11 -4.26 -23.20
CA TRP A 42 12.14 -4.99 -21.93
C TRP A 42 10.89 -4.78 -21.08
N VAL A 43 10.35 -3.55 -21.00
CA VAL A 43 9.08 -3.30 -20.31
C VAL A 43 7.93 -4.07 -20.95
N GLU A 44 7.89 -4.16 -22.28
CA GLU A 44 6.78 -4.74 -23.01
C GLU A 44 6.76 -6.27 -22.96
N SER A 45 7.92 -6.91 -23.16
CA SER A 45 8.00 -8.33 -23.52
C SER A 45 9.12 -9.14 -22.87
N ASN A 46 9.90 -8.60 -21.92
CA ASN A 46 10.89 -9.45 -21.24
C ASN A 46 10.16 -10.42 -20.29
N ASP A 47 10.51 -11.71 -20.36
CA ASP A 47 9.86 -12.76 -19.55
C ASP A 47 10.16 -12.61 -18.05
N ASP A 48 11.26 -11.95 -17.69
CA ASP A 48 11.58 -11.68 -16.29
C ASP A 48 10.92 -10.40 -15.79
N ARG A 49 9.93 -10.58 -14.92
CA ARG A 49 9.27 -9.52 -14.15
C ARG A 49 10.22 -8.52 -13.49
N TYR A 50 11.40 -8.93 -13.02
CA TYR A 50 12.35 -8.04 -12.37
C TYR A 50 13.08 -7.15 -13.37
N VAL A 51 13.36 -7.66 -14.56
CA VAL A 51 13.89 -6.86 -15.68
C VAL A 51 12.84 -5.86 -16.13
N ARG A 52 11.58 -6.29 -16.31
CA ARG A 52 10.47 -5.39 -16.63
C ARG A 52 10.31 -4.28 -15.59
N LEU A 53 10.28 -4.65 -14.30
CA LEU A 53 10.15 -3.71 -13.18
C LEU A 53 11.28 -2.68 -13.18
N GLU A 54 12.53 -3.13 -13.27
CA GLU A 54 13.66 -2.21 -13.26
C GLU A 54 13.68 -1.33 -14.52
N ALA A 55 13.30 -1.87 -15.68
CA ALA A 55 13.16 -1.08 -16.91
C ALA A 55 12.07 0.00 -16.78
N VAL A 56 10.91 -0.31 -16.17
CA VAL A 56 9.86 0.69 -15.85
C VAL A 56 10.44 1.82 -15.00
N ARG A 57 11.17 1.48 -13.92
CA ARG A 57 11.80 2.46 -13.04
C ARG A 57 12.83 3.34 -13.75
N GLN A 58 13.69 2.73 -14.56
CA GLN A 58 14.74 3.44 -15.30
C GLN A 58 14.15 4.36 -16.37
N ILE A 59 13.15 3.91 -17.12
CA ILE A 59 12.45 4.75 -18.11
C ILE A 59 11.76 5.93 -17.42
N ALA A 60 11.02 5.69 -16.34
CA ALA A 60 10.29 6.73 -15.62
C ALA A 60 11.21 7.83 -15.09
N THR A 61 12.39 7.45 -14.58
CA THR A 61 13.36 8.40 -14.02
C THR A 61 14.19 9.08 -15.11
N GLY A 62 14.64 8.32 -16.10
CA GLY A 62 15.62 8.78 -17.09
C GLY A 62 15.01 9.48 -18.30
N TRP A 63 13.79 9.10 -18.70
CA TRP A 63 13.16 9.47 -19.96
C TRP A 63 11.71 9.91 -19.81
N LYS A 64 11.30 10.36 -18.62
CA LYS A 64 9.95 10.86 -18.30
C LYS A 64 9.29 11.71 -19.39
N ASN A 65 10.05 12.64 -19.98
CA ASN A 65 9.56 13.61 -20.96
C ASN A 65 9.60 13.10 -22.41
N GLN A 66 10.01 11.85 -22.63
CA GLN A 66 10.00 11.26 -23.97
C GLN A 66 8.57 10.86 -24.37
N PRO A 67 8.20 11.01 -25.65
CA PRO A 67 6.90 10.59 -26.15
C PRO A 67 6.62 9.11 -25.86
N GLY A 68 5.37 8.83 -25.46
CA GLY A 68 4.87 7.46 -25.26
C GLY A 68 5.24 6.80 -23.93
N ILE A 69 6.08 7.41 -23.09
CA ILE A 69 6.47 6.79 -21.80
C ILE A 69 5.28 6.65 -20.85
N LEU A 70 4.48 7.69 -20.70
CA LEU A 70 3.29 7.62 -19.85
C LEU A 70 2.33 6.53 -20.33
N GLU A 71 2.13 6.42 -21.65
CA GLU A 71 1.23 5.42 -22.22
C GLU A 71 1.74 4.00 -22.00
N LEU A 72 3.04 3.77 -22.18
CA LEU A 72 3.68 2.50 -21.88
C LEU A 72 3.48 2.10 -20.41
N LEU A 73 3.66 3.05 -19.47
CA LEU A 73 3.45 2.79 -18.06
C LEU A 73 1.97 2.55 -17.72
N LYS A 74 1.03 3.29 -18.34
CA LYS A 74 -0.42 3.04 -18.19
C LYS A 74 -0.78 1.62 -18.62
N GLN A 75 -0.23 1.15 -19.74
CA GLN A 75 -0.41 -0.24 -20.19
C GLN A 75 0.14 -1.24 -19.16
N ARG A 76 1.30 -0.96 -18.54
CA ARG A 76 1.82 -1.82 -17.47
C ARG A 76 0.94 -1.83 -16.22
N VAL A 77 0.37 -0.69 -15.83
CA VAL A 77 -0.61 -0.64 -14.74
C VAL A 77 -1.84 -1.49 -15.05
N VAL A 78 -2.35 -1.45 -16.28
CA VAL A 78 -3.61 -2.12 -16.63
C VAL A 78 -3.43 -3.62 -16.87
N SER A 79 -2.34 -4.04 -17.51
CA SER A 79 -2.26 -5.36 -18.16
C SER A 79 -0.98 -6.14 -17.92
N ASP A 80 -0.02 -5.68 -17.09
CA ASP A 80 1.13 -6.54 -16.78
C ASP A 80 0.67 -7.77 -15.98
N GLU A 81 1.07 -8.95 -16.42
CA GLU A 81 0.77 -10.23 -15.76
C GLU A 81 1.31 -10.30 -14.32
N ASN A 82 2.32 -9.48 -13.99
CA ASN A 82 2.96 -9.49 -12.69
C ASN A 82 2.59 -8.26 -11.87
N TRP A 83 1.97 -8.50 -10.72
CA TRP A 83 1.55 -7.47 -9.80
C TRP A 83 2.71 -6.59 -9.29
N ASP A 84 3.94 -7.11 -9.17
CA ASP A 84 5.10 -6.28 -8.77
C ASP A 84 5.42 -5.21 -9.82
N VAL A 85 5.25 -5.53 -11.12
CA VAL A 85 5.44 -4.57 -12.21
C VAL A 85 4.29 -3.56 -12.25
N GLN A 86 3.05 -4.02 -12.03
CA GLN A 86 1.90 -3.11 -11.90
C GLN A 86 2.09 -2.12 -10.75
N VAL A 87 2.51 -2.60 -9.56
CA VAL A 87 2.81 -1.77 -8.38
C VAL A 87 3.89 -0.74 -8.68
N GLU A 88 4.99 -1.14 -9.32
CA GLU A 88 6.04 -0.18 -9.71
C GLU A 88 5.51 0.85 -10.71
N ALA A 89 4.75 0.43 -11.73
CA ALA A 89 4.16 1.35 -12.69
C ALA A 89 3.18 2.34 -12.03
N VAL A 90 2.36 1.89 -11.08
CA VAL A 90 1.48 2.73 -10.26
C VAL A 90 2.30 3.79 -9.51
N ARG A 91 3.38 3.40 -8.83
CA ARG A 91 4.27 4.33 -8.11
C ARG A 91 4.88 5.37 -9.04
N GLN A 92 5.42 4.93 -10.17
CA GLN A 92 6.09 5.81 -11.13
C GLN A 92 5.10 6.80 -11.74
N ILE A 93 3.90 6.36 -12.13
CA ILE A 93 2.86 7.24 -12.67
C ILE A 93 2.40 8.24 -11.60
N ALA A 94 2.10 7.78 -10.38
CA ALA A 94 1.61 8.65 -9.32
C ALA A 94 2.61 9.73 -8.92
N THR A 95 3.91 9.43 -8.97
CA THR A 95 4.98 10.38 -8.62
C THR A 95 5.35 11.29 -9.78
N GLY A 96 5.47 10.71 -10.99
CA GLY A 96 5.95 11.43 -12.17
C GLY A 96 4.86 12.22 -12.88
N TRP A 97 3.64 11.69 -12.95
CA TRP A 97 2.59 12.22 -13.82
C TRP A 97 1.32 12.55 -13.04
N LYS A 98 1.48 12.94 -11.77
CA LYS A 98 0.37 13.28 -10.88
C LYS A 98 -0.62 14.28 -11.49
N ASP A 99 -0.12 15.29 -12.19
CA ASP A 99 -0.93 16.36 -12.76
C ASP A 99 -1.50 16.02 -14.15
N GLU A 100 -1.17 14.84 -14.69
CA GLU A 100 -1.72 14.40 -15.97
C GLU A 100 -3.18 13.96 -15.82
N PRO A 101 -4.06 14.35 -16.77
CA PRO A 101 -5.45 13.94 -16.74
C PRO A 101 -5.63 12.42 -16.71
N GLY A 102 -6.57 11.96 -15.89
CA GLY A 102 -6.99 10.57 -15.80
C GLY A 102 -6.08 9.67 -14.96
N ILE A 103 -4.98 10.17 -14.37
CA ILE A 103 -4.15 9.34 -13.48
C ILE A 103 -4.90 8.92 -12.23
N ILE A 104 -5.58 9.86 -11.56
CA ILE A 104 -6.39 9.52 -10.39
C ILE A 104 -7.49 8.52 -10.74
N ASP A 105 -8.12 8.66 -11.90
CA ASP A 105 -9.20 7.75 -12.32
C ASP A 105 -8.67 6.34 -12.59
N LEU A 106 -7.49 6.22 -13.21
CA LEU A 106 -6.80 4.94 -13.38
C LEU A 106 -6.51 4.30 -12.02
N LEU A 107 -6.02 5.07 -11.03
CA LEU A 107 -5.76 4.53 -9.70
C LEU A 107 -7.05 4.17 -8.95
N LYS A 108 -8.12 4.97 -9.07
CA LYS A 108 -9.45 4.65 -8.51
C LYS A 108 -9.97 3.33 -9.07
N GLN A 109 -9.85 3.11 -10.38
CA GLN A 109 -10.18 1.82 -10.99
C GLN A 109 -9.37 0.68 -10.39
N LYS A 110 -8.06 0.88 -10.22
CA LYS A 110 -7.18 -0.12 -9.61
C LYS A 110 -7.60 -0.45 -8.17
N VAL A 111 -7.98 0.54 -7.36
CA VAL A 111 -8.52 0.31 -6.01
C VAL A 111 -9.80 -0.53 -6.03
N MET A 112 -10.69 -0.31 -6.99
CA MET A 112 -12.01 -0.96 -7.01
C MET A 112 -12.00 -2.37 -7.60
N SER A 113 -11.16 -2.63 -8.61
CA SER A 113 -11.32 -3.83 -9.45
C SER A 113 -10.05 -4.61 -9.73
N ASP A 114 -8.88 -4.19 -9.24
CA ASP A 114 -7.68 -5.00 -9.47
C ASP A 114 -7.76 -6.34 -8.73
N GLU A 115 -7.38 -7.43 -9.39
CA GLU A 115 -7.43 -8.76 -8.80
C GLU A 115 -6.43 -8.91 -7.66
N ASN A 116 -5.28 -8.25 -7.76
CA ASN A 116 -4.21 -8.39 -6.80
C ASN A 116 -4.32 -7.33 -5.68
N TRP A 117 -4.38 -7.79 -4.44
CA TRP A 117 -4.53 -6.92 -3.28
C TRP A 117 -3.32 -5.99 -3.06
N ASP A 118 -2.11 -6.36 -3.47
CA ASP A 118 -0.93 -5.47 -3.38
C ASP A 118 -1.06 -4.27 -4.32
N VAL A 119 -1.62 -4.48 -5.52
CA VAL A 119 -1.91 -3.38 -6.47
C VAL A 119 -2.97 -2.45 -5.89
N ARG A 120 -4.04 -3.00 -5.31
CA ARG A 120 -5.08 -2.20 -4.65
C ARG A 120 -4.52 -1.39 -3.48
N VAL A 121 -3.71 -2.01 -2.62
CA VAL A 121 -3.02 -1.35 -1.50
C VAL A 121 -2.12 -0.21 -2.00
N GLU A 122 -1.32 -0.46 -3.04
CA GLU A 122 -0.45 0.57 -3.61
C GLU A 122 -1.26 1.73 -4.19
N ALA A 123 -2.33 1.44 -4.94
CA ALA A 123 -3.19 2.48 -5.49
C ALA A 123 -3.84 3.33 -4.38
N VAL A 124 -4.32 2.72 -3.29
CA VAL A 124 -4.82 3.46 -2.11
C VAL A 124 -3.74 4.39 -1.55
N ARG A 125 -2.51 3.91 -1.33
CA ARG A 125 -1.40 4.71 -0.82
C ARG A 125 -1.08 5.90 -1.72
N GLN A 126 -1.00 5.66 -3.03
CA GLN A 126 -0.69 6.70 -3.99
C GLN A 126 -1.81 7.74 -4.08
N ILE A 127 -3.08 7.32 -4.06
CA ILE A 127 -4.23 8.23 -4.04
C ILE A 127 -4.19 9.11 -2.79
N VAL A 128 -3.92 8.56 -1.61
CA VAL A 128 -3.89 9.36 -0.37
C VAL A 128 -2.69 10.30 -0.36
N SER A 129 -1.52 9.85 -0.80
CA SER A 129 -0.31 10.68 -0.86
C SER A 129 -0.46 11.85 -1.86
N GLY A 130 -1.03 11.58 -3.04
CA GLY A 130 -1.15 12.57 -4.11
C GLY A 130 -2.44 13.39 -4.06
N TRP A 131 -3.56 12.78 -3.70
CA TRP A 131 -4.90 13.31 -3.96
C TRP A 131 -5.80 13.24 -2.72
N LYS A 132 -5.21 13.39 -1.52
CA LYS A 132 -5.94 13.45 -0.25
C LYS A 132 -7.13 14.42 -0.28
N HIS A 133 -6.95 15.59 -0.89
CA HIS A 133 -7.96 16.65 -0.93
C HIS A 133 -8.91 16.55 -2.13
N GLU A 134 -8.77 15.54 -2.98
CA GLU A 134 -9.72 15.32 -4.06
C GLU A 134 -11.06 14.82 -3.52
N PRO A 135 -12.18 15.34 -4.04
CA PRO A 135 -13.50 14.84 -3.69
C PRO A 135 -13.62 13.33 -3.91
N GLY A 136 -14.23 12.64 -2.94
CA GLY A 136 -14.49 11.20 -2.99
C GLY A 136 -13.30 10.32 -2.57
N THR A 137 -12.15 10.89 -2.22
CA THR A 137 -11.00 10.08 -1.73
C THR A 137 -11.36 9.38 -0.42
N LEU A 138 -11.94 10.08 0.56
CA LEU A 138 -12.35 9.45 1.82
C LEU A 138 -13.44 8.38 1.60
N GLU A 139 -14.41 8.65 0.72
CA GLU A 139 -15.49 7.73 0.37
C GLU A 139 -14.95 6.45 -0.28
N LEU A 140 -13.95 6.57 -1.17
CA LEU A 140 -13.28 5.41 -1.77
C LEU A 140 -12.64 4.53 -0.68
N LEU A 141 -11.95 5.15 0.29
CA LEU A 141 -11.31 4.40 1.38
C LEU A 141 -12.34 3.73 2.29
N LYS A 142 -13.46 4.42 2.61
CA LYS A 142 -14.58 3.83 3.35
C LYS A 142 -15.15 2.61 2.61
N GLN A 143 -15.35 2.72 1.29
CA GLN A 143 -15.80 1.60 0.48
C GLN A 143 -14.80 0.44 0.49
N SER A 144 -13.49 0.71 0.35
CA SER A 144 -12.45 -0.32 0.45
C SER A 144 -12.43 -0.99 1.82
N LEU A 145 -12.64 -0.24 2.90
CA LEU A 145 -12.73 -0.76 4.26
C LEU A 145 -13.96 -1.67 4.45
N GLU A 146 -15.10 -1.30 3.88
CA GLU A 146 -16.37 -2.03 4.08
C GLU A 146 -16.48 -3.28 3.21
N SER A 147 -15.99 -3.22 1.96
CA SER A 147 -16.34 -4.19 0.92
C SER A 147 -15.18 -5.01 0.36
N ASP A 148 -13.93 -4.62 0.58
CA ASP A 148 -12.80 -5.35 0.01
C ASP A 148 -12.63 -6.72 0.68
N HIS A 149 -12.50 -7.77 -0.13
CA HIS A 149 -12.34 -9.14 0.34
C HIS A 149 -10.99 -9.36 1.04
N SER A 150 -9.96 -8.59 0.68
CA SER A 150 -8.63 -8.68 1.28
C SER A 150 -8.54 -7.90 2.58
N LYS A 151 -8.29 -8.64 3.65
CA LYS A 151 -7.88 -8.09 4.96
C LYS A 151 -6.73 -7.09 4.88
N LYS A 152 -5.84 -7.22 3.89
CA LYS A 152 -4.70 -6.31 3.70
C LYS A 152 -5.14 -4.96 3.17
N VAL A 153 -6.09 -4.92 2.23
CA VAL A 153 -6.67 -3.67 1.72
C VAL A 153 -7.47 -2.98 2.81
N ARG A 154 -8.35 -3.72 3.52
CA ARG A 154 -9.13 -3.16 4.65
C ARG A 154 -8.21 -2.59 5.74
N SER A 155 -7.15 -3.32 6.10
CA SER A 155 -6.12 -2.84 7.04
C SER A 155 -5.43 -1.56 6.58
N GLU A 156 -5.10 -1.47 5.29
CA GLU A 156 -4.49 -0.26 4.73
C GLU A 156 -5.48 0.91 4.74
N ALA A 157 -6.73 0.67 4.36
CA ALA A 157 -7.78 1.68 4.39
C ALA A 157 -7.94 2.29 5.79
N VAL A 158 -7.96 1.48 6.86
CA VAL A 158 -7.98 1.98 8.25
C VAL A 158 -6.83 2.95 8.50
N ARG A 159 -5.58 2.55 8.22
CA ARG A 159 -4.40 3.39 8.48
C ARG A 159 -4.44 4.70 7.70
N GLN A 160 -4.84 4.63 6.43
CA GLN A 160 -4.90 5.80 5.57
C GLN A 160 -6.03 6.75 5.97
N ILE A 161 -7.19 6.21 6.38
CA ILE A 161 -8.30 7.01 6.92
C ILE A 161 -7.83 7.77 8.17
N VAL A 162 -7.16 7.10 9.11
CA VAL A 162 -6.72 7.74 10.36
C VAL A 162 -5.64 8.78 10.10
N SER A 163 -4.63 8.44 9.30
CA SER A 163 -3.56 9.37 8.89
C SER A 163 -4.11 10.62 8.20
N GLY A 164 -5.17 10.47 7.41
CA GLY A 164 -5.72 11.54 6.61
C GLY A 164 -6.84 12.35 7.28
N TRP A 165 -7.72 11.70 8.03
CA TRP A 165 -9.05 12.21 8.37
C TRP A 165 -9.48 11.90 9.80
N LYS A 166 -8.59 11.53 10.73
CA LYS A 166 -8.97 11.21 12.13
C LYS A 166 -9.85 12.27 12.82
N ASP A 167 -9.70 13.54 12.48
CA ASP A 167 -10.48 14.62 13.09
C ASP A 167 -11.82 14.88 12.38
N GLU A 168 -12.10 14.18 11.28
CA GLU A 168 -13.39 14.27 10.58
C GLU A 168 -14.50 13.57 11.38
N PRO A 169 -15.73 14.14 11.36
CA PRO A 169 -16.89 13.50 11.98
C PRO A 169 -17.13 12.09 11.42
N GLY A 170 -17.49 11.16 12.31
CA GLY A 170 -17.84 9.80 11.91
C GLY A 170 -16.67 8.82 11.81
N ILE A 171 -15.41 9.28 11.92
CA ILE A 171 -14.26 8.37 11.82
C ILE A 171 -14.15 7.47 13.05
N PHE A 172 -14.42 7.98 14.24
CA PHE A 172 -14.50 7.13 15.44
C PHE A 172 -15.52 6.00 15.25
N GLU A 173 -16.73 6.34 14.79
CA GLU A 173 -17.83 5.40 14.57
C GLU A 173 -17.48 4.35 13.52
N LEU A 174 -16.79 4.76 12.45
CA LEU A 174 -16.29 3.86 11.42
C LEU A 174 -15.29 2.85 11.98
N LEU A 175 -14.28 3.33 12.71
CA LEU A 175 -13.29 2.46 13.34
C LEU A 175 -13.93 1.54 14.38
N TYR A 176 -14.87 2.06 15.17
CA TYR A 176 -15.61 1.30 16.16
C TYR A 176 -16.38 0.15 15.50
N HIS A 177 -17.09 0.45 14.41
CA HIS A 177 -17.77 -0.54 13.59
C HIS A 177 -16.79 -1.58 13.03
N THR A 178 -15.64 -1.17 12.48
CA THR A 178 -14.61 -2.09 11.99
C THR A 178 -14.07 -3.00 13.10
N ALA A 179 -13.72 -2.45 14.26
CA ALA A 179 -13.24 -3.21 15.41
C ALA A 179 -14.27 -4.25 15.88
N LEU A 180 -15.56 -3.94 15.76
CA LEU A 180 -16.62 -4.87 16.12
C LEU A 180 -16.88 -5.95 15.06
N ASN A 181 -16.93 -5.56 13.78
CA ASN A 181 -17.65 -6.31 12.76
C ASN A 181 -16.80 -6.75 11.55
N ASP A 182 -15.52 -6.39 11.45
CA ASP A 182 -14.70 -6.82 10.31
C ASP A 182 -14.68 -8.37 10.21
N PRO A 183 -14.89 -8.96 9.03
CA PRO A 183 -15.07 -10.41 8.87
C PRO A 183 -13.75 -11.20 8.92
N PHE A 184 -12.64 -10.59 9.33
CA PHE A 184 -11.33 -11.26 9.40
C PHE A 184 -11.38 -12.56 10.21
N GLN A 185 -10.87 -13.62 9.58
CA GLN A 185 -10.59 -14.90 10.20
C GLN A 185 -9.09 -15.18 10.06
N ARG A 186 -8.49 -15.64 11.16
CA ARG A 186 -7.05 -15.91 11.21
C ARG A 186 -6.75 -17.31 10.69
N GLU A 187 -5.86 -17.38 9.71
CA GLU A 187 -5.30 -18.64 9.21
C GLU A 187 -3.87 -18.82 9.73
N TYR A 188 -3.13 -17.72 9.85
CA TYR A 188 -1.74 -17.73 10.31
C TYR A 188 -1.47 -16.65 11.35
N LYS A 189 -0.58 -16.97 12.30
CA LYS A 189 -0.23 -16.09 13.44
C LYS A 189 0.36 -14.72 13.07
N TYR A 190 0.89 -14.57 11.86
CA TYR A 190 1.51 -13.33 11.38
C TYR A 190 0.54 -12.45 10.58
N GLN A 191 -0.70 -12.90 10.37
CA GLN A 191 -1.69 -12.13 9.63
C GLN A 191 -2.12 -10.90 10.44
N THR A 192 -2.29 -9.81 9.71
CA THR A 192 -2.78 -8.54 10.24
C THR A 192 -4.30 -8.62 10.37
N ASN A 193 -4.82 -8.26 11.55
CA ASN A 193 -6.24 -8.25 11.85
C ASN A 193 -6.77 -6.80 11.75
N PRO A 194 -7.67 -6.47 10.81
CA PRO A 194 -8.25 -5.13 10.71
C PRO A 194 -8.99 -4.69 11.98
N ARG A 195 -9.63 -5.62 12.72
CA ARG A 195 -10.27 -5.30 14.01
C ARG A 195 -9.25 -4.79 15.02
N GLN A 196 -8.08 -5.44 15.08
CA GLN A 196 -6.99 -5.04 15.96
C GLN A 196 -6.43 -3.67 15.57
N ILE A 197 -6.22 -3.40 14.28
CA ILE A 197 -5.73 -2.09 13.83
C ILE A 197 -6.74 -1.00 14.21
N ALA A 198 -8.03 -1.19 13.90
CA ALA A 198 -9.03 -0.19 14.26
C ALA A 198 -9.06 0.08 15.76
N LEU A 199 -8.91 -0.97 16.59
CA LEU A 199 -8.82 -0.83 18.05
C LEU A 199 -7.54 -0.12 18.51
N GLU A 200 -6.39 -0.41 17.88
CA GLU A 200 -5.13 0.29 18.10
C GLU A 200 -5.28 1.79 17.80
N GLU A 201 -5.80 2.13 16.63
CA GLU A 201 -6.00 3.52 16.20
C GLU A 201 -7.01 4.25 17.10
N ILE A 202 -8.06 3.56 17.58
CA ILE A 202 -9.02 4.11 18.55
C ILE A 202 -8.33 4.49 19.85
N ILE A 203 -7.51 3.59 20.40
CA ILE A 203 -6.80 3.82 21.67
C ILE A 203 -5.81 4.98 21.54
N GLU A 204 -5.13 5.09 20.40
CA GLU A 204 -4.10 6.10 20.17
C GLU A 204 -4.68 7.48 19.86
N ASN A 205 -5.75 7.55 19.06
CA ASN A 205 -6.29 8.84 18.57
C ASN A 205 -7.54 9.31 19.31
N TYR A 206 -8.24 8.43 20.05
CA TYR A 206 -9.44 8.75 20.81
C TYR A 206 -9.40 8.18 22.23
N PRO A 207 -8.32 8.39 23.01
CA PRO A 207 -8.16 7.78 24.34
C PRO A 207 -9.25 8.20 25.32
N ASP A 208 -9.71 9.46 25.24
CA ASP A 208 -10.72 10.04 26.14
C ASP A 208 -12.16 9.77 25.68
N HIS A 209 -12.36 9.13 24.52
CA HIS A 209 -13.70 8.82 24.06
C HIS A 209 -14.34 7.76 24.97
N PRO A 210 -15.58 7.96 25.47
CA PRO A 210 -16.18 7.12 26.50
C PRO A 210 -16.36 5.65 26.10
N GLN A 211 -16.35 5.36 24.80
CA GLN A 211 -16.47 3.99 24.26
C GLN A 211 -15.12 3.30 24.01
N THR A 212 -13.98 3.98 24.15
CA THR A 212 -12.65 3.39 23.89
C THR A 212 -12.33 2.24 24.84
N ILE A 213 -12.49 2.47 26.15
CA ILE A 213 -12.24 1.42 27.16
C ILE A 213 -13.30 0.30 27.10
N PRO A 214 -14.62 0.59 27.03
CA PRO A 214 -15.63 -0.45 26.85
C PRO A 214 -15.39 -1.35 25.63
N LEU A 215 -15.03 -0.76 24.48
CA LEU A 215 -14.70 -1.55 23.29
C LEU A 215 -13.50 -2.45 23.51
N LEU A 216 -12.42 -1.93 24.10
CA LEU A 216 -11.23 -2.73 24.40
C LEU A 216 -11.53 -3.90 25.36
N GLN A 217 -12.36 -3.67 26.38
CA GLN A 217 -12.84 -4.70 27.30
C GLN A 217 -13.69 -5.76 26.59
N ASP A 218 -14.62 -5.33 25.73
CA ASP A 218 -15.44 -6.25 24.94
C ASP A 218 -14.58 -7.11 24.01
N ARG A 219 -13.64 -6.50 23.25
CA ARG A 219 -12.74 -7.25 22.36
C ARG A 219 -11.83 -8.21 23.12
N ALA A 220 -11.41 -7.86 24.35
CA ALA A 220 -10.67 -8.77 25.22
C ALA A 220 -11.48 -10.01 25.63
N ALA A 221 -12.79 -9.87 25.84
CA ALA A 221 -13.66 -10.95 26.28
C ALA A 221 -14.26 -11.77 25.13
N ASN A 222 -14.60 -11.12 24.02
CA ASN A 222 -15.57 -11.61 23.05
C ASN A 222 -15.08 -11.64 21.60
N ASP A 223 -13.88 -11.11 21.27
CA ASP A 223 -13.43 -11.13 19.87
C ASP A 223 -13.23 -12.56 19.36
N PRO A 224 -13.67 -12.94 18.16
CA PRO A 224 -13.51 -14.31 17.67
C PRO A 224 -12.05 -14.69 17.37
N ASP A 225 -11.13 -13.73 17.34
CA ASP A 225 -9.70 -13.98 17.17
C ASP A 225 -8.97 -14.01 18.52
N GLU A 226 -8.47 -15.19 18.92
CA GLU A 226 -7.79 -15.40 20.20
C GLU A 226 -6.56 -14.48 20.37
N GLN A 227 -5.81 -14.23 19.29
CA GLN A 227 -4.65 -13.34 19.34
C GLN A 227 -5.06 -11.90 19.67
N LEU A 228 -6.19 -11.42 19.11
CA LEU A 228 -6.74 -10.12 19.44
C LEU A 228 -7.24 -10.07 20.89
N GLN A 229 -7.91 -11.11 21.38
CA GLN A 229 -8.31 -11.19 22.80
C GLN A 229 -7.09 -11.08 23.73
N GLU A 230 -6.04 -11.87 23.49
CA GLU A 230 -4.82 -11.85 24.30
C GLU A 230 -4.12 -10.48 24.26
N TRP A 231 -4.02 -9.90 23.07
CA TRP A 231 -3.45 -8.57 22.89
C TRP A 231 -4.25 -7.51 23.67
N ALA A 232 -5.58 -7.56 23.60
CA ALA A 232 -6.47 -6.62 24.29
C ALA A 232 -6.38 -6.76 25.82
N LYS A 233 -6.33 -8.00 26.36
CA LYS A 233 -6.09 -8.26 27.79
C LYS A 233 -4.76 -7.65 28.26
N LYS A 234 -3.68 -7.82 27.47
CA LYS A 234 -2.36 -7.24 27.78
C LYS A 234 -2.40 -5.71 27.76
N LYS A 235 -3.10 -5.09 26.81
CA LYS A 235 -3.27 -3.64 26.74
C LYS A 235 -4.03 -3.10 27.96
N LEU A 236 -5.11 -3.76 28.40
CA LEU A 236 -5.85 -3.39 29.62
C LEU A 236 -4.99 -3.48 30.89
N GLN A 237 -4.18 -4.53 31.04
CA GLN A 237 -3.28 -4.66 32.19
C GLN A 237 -2.25 -3.53 32.26
N ARG A 238 -1.70 -3.14 31.10
CA ARG A 238 -0.72 -2.05 31.02
C ARG A 238 -1.35 -0.69 31.30
N SER A 239 -2.58 -0.44 30.85
CA SER A 239 -3.27 0.80 31.20
C SER A 239 -3.51 0.86 32.70
N HIS A 240 -4.02 -0.20 33.34
CA HIS A 240 -4.24 -0.24 34.79
C HIS A 240 -2.96 -0.07 35.63
N GLY A 241 -1.82 -0.60 35.18
CA GLY A 241 -0.53 -0.41 35.85
C GLY A 241 -0.02 1.04 35.83
N LEU A 242 -0.41 1.84 34.84
CA LEU A 242 -0.10 3.28 34.79
C LEU A 242 -1.04 4.11 35.69
N TRP A 243 -2.27 3.66 35.93
CA TRP A 243 -3.22 4.37 36.81
C TRP A 243 -2.97 4.14 38.30
N HIS A 244 -2.37 3.00 38.70
CA HIS A 244 -1.96 2.77 40.09
C HIS A 244 -0.59 3.40 40.45
N GLY A 245 0.27 3.71 39.48
CA GLY A 245 1.54 4.42 39.72
C GLY A 245 1.40 5.90 40.08
N TYR A 246 0.22 6.50 39.91
CA TYR A 246 -0.06 7.91 40.26
C TYR A 246 -0.86 8.08 41.56
N THR A 247 -1.32 6.99 42.18
CA THR A 247 -2.12 7.04 43.42
C THR A 247 -1.34 6.64 44.68
N ASP A 248 -0.12 6.10 44.54
CA ASP A 248 0.70 5.63 45.67
C ASP A 248 1.80 6.63 46.13
N GLU A 249 1.83 7.88 45.64
CA GLU A 249 2.76 8.94 46.11
C GLU A 249 2.08 10.09 46.87
N ALA A 250 0.83 9.91 47.29
CA ALA A 250 0.15 10.87 48.14
C ALA A 250 -0.55 10.17 49.31
N ASP A 251 0.24 9.61 50.23
CA ASP A 251 -0.12 9.39 51.64
C ASP A 251 1.15 9.36 52.52
#